data_AF-A0A0H5QQN8-F1
#
_entry.id   AF-A0A0H5QQN8-F1
#
_cell.length_a   1.000
_cell.length_b   1.000
_cell.length_c   1.000
_cell.angle_alpha   90.00
_cell.angle_beta   90.00
_cell.angle_gamma   90.00
#
_symmetry.space_group_name_H-M   'P 1'
#
loop_
_entity.id
_entity.type
_entity.pdbx_description
1 polymer ?
#
loop_
_entity_poly.entity_id
_entity_poly.type
_entity_poly.pdbx_seq_one_letter_code
_entity_poly.pdbx_strand_id
1 'polypeptide(L)'
;GNKGQTFVPPSIHYPINMIQASHHQESPDPVMTPKHRRKVLMIVGGVAIVAVALVAVFVASLLFFKVDPELVKSNEELIRLYNLYAVEDPTQKQQLDFSSLRVNYLYQLALNTGVRAHYSLRKYKDALKAAQSNYLSVRQATVDQLLSVFKKMDALFDKDWSKEAQEAFNQLDYDAEKIKRKLVHFSSECDVLQKKMFEIVSRASTRTNIQTVLEKFRSKLRRAKYYKLKRQWEQELFGIKLPYLVTQDIWRLIKNIDFWFEANHPIAG
;
A
#
# COMPACT_ATOMS: atom_id res chain seq x y z
N GLY A 1 5.67 -53.66 50.83
CA GLY A 1 6.95 -54.39 50.94
C GLY A 1 8.09 -53.45 50.61
N ASN A 2 9.06 -53.37 51.52
CA ASN A 2 10.49 -52.99 51.43
C ASN A 2 10.95 -52.15 50.21
N LYS A 3 11.45 -50.91 50.34
CA LYS A 3 12.59 -50.37 51.14
C LYS A 3 13.89 -51.16 51.02
N GLY A 4 14.94 -50.47 50.55
CA GLY A 4 16.33 -50.72 50.91
C GLY A 4 17.28 -50.39 49.75
N GLN A 5 18.42 -49.71 49.92
CA GLN A 5 19.02 -49.07 51.09
C GLN A 5 20.29 -48.36 50.58
N THR A 6 20.57 -47.20 51.15
CA THR A 6 21.84 -46.48 51.15
C THR A 6 22.97 -47.33 51.74
N PHE A 7 24.21 -47.16 51.24
CA PHE A 7 25.41 -47.48 52.02
C PHE A 7 26.61 -46.57 51.64
N VAL A 8 27.13 -45.88 52.66
CA VAL A 8 28.45 -45.21 52.78
C VAL A 8 29.10 -45.93 53.98
N PRO A 9 30.41 -46.33 53.97
CA PRO A 9 31.52 -45.50 54.55
C PRO A 9 32.95 -45.91 54.06
N PRO A 10 34.10 -45.49 54.64
CA PRO A 10 34.43 -44.40 55.61
C PRO A 10 35.61 -43.48 55.16
N SER A 11 35.92 -42.46 55.98
CA SER A 11 37.11 -41.58 55.97
C SER A 11 38.30 -42.15 56.76
N ILE A 12 39.54 -42.18 56.26
CA ILE A 12 40.76 -42.41 57.08
C ILE A 12 42.00 -41.63 56.56
N HIS A 13 42.55 -40.87 57.50
CA HIS A 13 43.90 -40.30 57.78
C HIS A 13 45.11 -40.37 56.81
N TYR A 14 45.89 -39.25 56.83
CA TYR A 14 47.32 -39.13 56.47
C TYR A 14 48.25 -39.90 57.45
N PRO A 15 49.49 -40.24 57.04
CA PRO A 15 50.69 -39.50 57.52
C PRO A 15 51.72 -39.27 56.39
N ILE A 16 52.39 -38.12 56.23
CA ILE A 16 53.56 -37.55 56.94
C ILE A 16 54.82 -38.47 56.96
N ASN A 17 55.86 -37.98 56.24
CA ASN A 17 57.31 -38.21 56.33
C ASN A 17 57.83 -39.63 56.05
N MET A 18 58.94 -39.90 55.35
CA MET A 18 60.27 -39.28 55.28
C MET A 18 60.89 -39.68 53.93
N ILE A 19 61.78 -38.89 53.33
CA ILE A 19 63.22 -39.14 53.40
C ILE A 19 63.95 -37.81 53.23
N GLN A 20 64.89 -37.63 54.14
CA GLN A 20 65.84 -36.55 54.28
C GLN A 20 67.19 -37.01 53.73
N ALA A 21 67.82 -36.17 52.90
CA ALA A 21 69.28 -36.07 52.71
C ALA A 21 69.50 -34.86 51.77
N SER A 22 70.45 -33.95 51.94
CA SER A 22 71.47 -33.67 52.96
C SER A 22 71.97 -32.24 52.64
N HIS A 23 72.22 -31.41 53.65
CA HIS A 23 72.72 -30.05 53.47
C HIS A 23 74.10 -30.04 52.81
N HIS A 24 74.29 -29.23 51.76
CA HIS A 24 75.50 -28.43 51.58
C HIS A 24 75.16 -27.16 50.80
N GLN A 25 75.73 -26.06 51.30
CA GLN A 25 75.54 -24.67 50.97
C GLN A 25 76.64 -24.25 50.01
N GLU A 26 76.30 -23.64 48.87
CA GLU A 26 77.14 -22.62 48.22
C GLU A 26 76.35 -21.92 47.09
N SER A 27 76.33 -20.59 47.14
CA SER A 27 75.93 -19.70 46.06
C SER A 27 77.22 -19.14 45.45
N PRO A 28 77.37 -19.10 44.12
CA PRO A 28 77.56 -17.79 43.52
C PRO A 28 76.91 -17.59 42.13
N ASP A 29 76.39 -16.37 42.00
CA ASP A 29 76.16 -15.51 40.83
C ASP A 29 75.22 -15.85 39.65
N PRO A 30 74.50 -14.82 39.15
CA PRO A 30 73.35 -14.98 38.27
C PRO A 30 73.76 -14.99 36.79
N VAL A 31 73.23 -15.92 36.01
CA VAL A 31 73.48 -15.94 34.55
C VAL A 31 72.17 -16.03 33.76
N MET A 32 71.91 -14.90 33.08
CA MET A 32 71.12 -14.70 31.86
C MET A 32 69.60 -14.92 31.88
N THR A 33 68.88 -13.80 31.74
CA THR A 33 67.45 -13.74 31.41
C THR A 33 67.19 -14.21 29.96
N PRO A 34 66.10 -14.94 29.69
CA PRO A 34 65.66 -15.14 28.31
C PRO A 34 64.88 -13.92 27.79
N LYS A 35 65.43 -13.29 26.75
CA LYS A 35 64.80 -12.28 25.89
C LYS A 35 63.58 -12.87 25.17
N HIS A 36 62.37 -12.76 25.71
CA HIS A 36 61.14 -12.84 24.89
C HIS A 36 59.94 -12.14 25.56
N ARG A 37 59.87 -10.81 25.43
CA ARG A 37 58.69 -10.00 25.80
C ARG A 37 58.16 -9.10 24.66
N ARG A 38 58.41 -9.45 23.39
CA ARG A 38 57.91 -8.65 22.24
C ARG A 38 56.63 -9.16 21.58
N LYS A 39 56.24 -10.43 21.74
CA LYS A 39 55.06 -10.97 21.04
C LYS A 39 53.72 -10.71 21.76
N VAL A 40 53.72 -10.54 23.08
CA VAL A 40 52.48 -10.31 23.85
C VAL A 40 51.94 -8.88 23.62
N LEU A 41 52.81 -7.88 23.51
CA LEU A 41 52.37 -6.50 23.29
C LEU A 41 51.72 -6.29 21.91
N MET A 42 52.19 -6.98 20.87
CA MET A 42 51.59 -6.94 19.53
C MET A 42 50.24 -7.65 19.46
N ILE A 43 50.05 -8.75 20.20
CA ILE A 43 48.76 -9.47 20.23
C ILE A 43 47.72 -8.65 20.99
N VAL A 44 48.07 -8.08 22.14
CA VAL A 44 47.14 -7.24 22.93
C VAL A 44 46.83 -5.93 22.20
N GLY A 45 47.83 -5.29 21.58
CA GLY A 45 47.62 -4.10 20.74
C GLY A 45 46.77 -4.38 19.50
N GLY A 46 47.01 -5.51 18.82
CA GLY A 46 46.23 -5.93 17.65
C GLY A 46 44.78 -6.26 17.99
N VAL A 47 44.53 -6.99 19.08
CA VAL A 47 43.16 -7.31 19.55
C VAL A 47 42.41 -6.04 19.99
N ALA A 48 43.08 -5.11 20.67
CA ALA A 48 42.47 -3.83 21.05
C ALA A 48 42.12 -2.97 19.82
N ILE A 49 43.00 -2.89 18.82
CA ILE A 49 42.73 -2.15 17.58
C ILE A 49 41.60 -2.79 16.78
N VAL A 50 41.57 -4.13 16.67
CA VAL A 50 40.47 -4.84 16.01
C VAL A 50 39.15 -4.66 16.76
N ALA A 51 39.16 -4.71 18.09
CA ALA A 51 37.96 -4.47 18.90
C ALA A 51 37.46 -3.03 18.74
N VAL A 52 38.35 -2.03 18.78
CA VAL A 52 38.00 -0.62 18.56
C VAL A 52 37.50 -0.40 17.13
N ALA A 53 38.12 -1.02 16.12
CA ALA A 53 37.69 -0.94 14.74
C ALA A 53 36.32 -1.61 14.53
N LEU A 54 36.07 -2.78 15.15
CA LEU A 54 34.77 -3.45 15.10
C LEU A 54 33.69 -2.66 15.83
N VAL A 55 34.00 -2.08 16.99
CA VAL A 55 33.08 -1.19 17.71
C VAL A 55 32.84 0.09 16.91
N ALA A 56 33.86 0.67 16.28
CA ALA A 56 33.72 1.84 15.42
C ALA A 56 32.91 1.53 14.16
N VAL A 57 33.12 0.38 13.52
CA VAL A 57 32.32 -0.09 12.37
C VAL A 57 30.89 -0.41 12.81
N PHE A 58 30.68 -0.97 13.99
CA PHE A 58 29.36 -1.24 14.56
C PHE A 58 28.62 0.05 14.90
N VAL A 59 29.27 0.99 15.59
CA VAL A 59 28.74 2.31 15.92
C VAL A 59 28.51 3.14 14.65
N ALA A 60 29.42 3.11 13.68
CA ALA A 60 29.22 3.69 12.36
C ALA A 60 28.04 3.03 11.64
N SER A 61 27.90 1.71 11.71
CA SER A 61 26.74 1.02 11.11
C SER A 61 25.41 1.41 11.77
N LEU A 62 25.41 1.78 13.05
CA LEU A 62 24.24 2.27 13.78
C LEU A 62 23.95 3.77 13.53
N LEU A 63 25.00 4.58 13.29
CA LEU A 63 24.88 6.02 13.10
C LEU A 63 24.66 6.44 11.63
N PHE A 64 25.21 5.70 10.66
CA PHE A 64 25.12 6.02 9.23
C PHE A 64 23.92 5.37 8.51
N PHE A 65 23.17 4.48 9.16
CA PHE A 65 22.11 3.70 8.49
C PHE A 65 20.79 3.63 9.28
N LYS A 66 20.29 4.78 9.72
CA LYS A 66 18.90 4.89 10.21
C LYS A 66 17.95 4.95 9.01
N VAL A 67 16.88 4.16 9.05
CA VAL A 67 15.75 4.31 8.11
C VAL A 67 15.28 5.76 8.20
N ASP A 68 14.98 6.36 7.06
CA ASP A 68 14.48 7.73 6.99
C ASP A 68 13.33 7.94 8.01
N PRO A 69 13.47 8.85 8.98
CA PRO A 69 12.44 9.09 9.97
C PRO A 69 11.11 9.56 9.35
N GLU A 70 11.13 10.20 8.19
CA GLU A 70 9.91 10.60 7.47
C GLU A 70 9.16 9.39 6.91
N LEU A 71 9.89 8.36 6.47
CA LEU A 71 9.31 7.11 6.02
C LEU A 71 8.64 6.38 7.18
N VAL A 72 9.33 6.28 8.33
CA VAL A 72 8.79 5.65 9.54
C VAL A 72 7.51 6.35 9.98
N LYS A 73 7.55 7.69 10.07
CA LYS A 73 6.39 8.51 10.42
C LYS A 73 5.22 8.31 9.46
N SER A 74 5.49 8.30 8.15
CA SER A 74 4.44 8.08 7.15
C SER A 74 3.84 6.67 7.21
N ASN A 75 4.67 5.67 7.49
CA ASN A 75 4.22 4.28 7.64
C ASN A 75 3.33 4.09 8.87
N GLU A 76 3.76 4.59 10.03
CA GLU A 76 3.00 4.53 11.28
C GLU A 76 1.66 5.27 11.15
N GLU A 77 1.67 6.44 10.52
CA GLU A 77 0.44 7.20 10.28
C GLU A 77 -0.51 6.48 9.33
N LEU A 78 -0.01 5.87 8.24
CA LEU A 78 -0.85 5.05 7.36
C LEU A 78 -1.46 3.85 8.10
N ILE A 79 -0.70 3.16 8.94
CA ILE A 79 -1.20 2.05 9.76
C ILE A 79 -2.31 2.54 10.70
N ARG A 80 -2.07 3.67 11.39
CA ARG A 80 -3.07 4.30 12.28
C ARG A 80 -4.36 4.62 11.53
N LEU A 81 -4.25 5.22 10.34
CA LEU A 81 -5.39 5.58 9.51
C LEU A 81 -6.12 4.36 8.93
N TYR A 82 -5.41 3.29 8.54
CA TYR A 82 -6.06 2.03 8.16
C TYR A 82 -6.90 1.45 9.30
N ASN A 83 -6.36 1.43 10.52
CA ASN A 83 -7.09 0.94 11.68
C ASN A 83 -8.29 1.84 12.03
N LEU A 84 -8.16 3.16 11.90
CA LEU A 84 -9.27 4.10 12.07
C LEU A 84 -10.37 3.87 11.03
N TYR A 85 -10.02 3.88 9.75
CA TYR A 85 -10.98 3.76 8.66
C TYR A 85 -11.53 2.35 8.47
N ALA A 86 -10.97 1.35 9.16
CA ALA A 86 -11.59 0.03 9.27
C ALA A 86 -12.94 0.10 10.01
N VAL A 87 -13.08 1.02 10.97
CA VAL A 87 -14.29 1.14 11.80
C VAL A 87 -15.08 2.43 11.55
N GLU A 88 -14.48 3.45 10.96
CA GLU A 88 -15.10 4.75 10.68
C GLU A 88 -15.05 5.10 9.19
N ASP A 89 -16.16 5.64 8.66
CA ASP A 89 -16.21 6.09 7.27
C ASP A 89 -15.43 7.42 7.12
N PRO A 90 -14.45 7.51 6.20
CA PRO A 90 -13.70 8.74 6.00
C PRO A 90 -14.55 9.83 5.33
N THR A 91 -14.30 11.08 5.68
CA THR A 91 -14.75 12.23 4.88
C THR A 91 -13.98 12.33 3.57
N GLN A 92 -14.52 13.05 2.58
CA GLN A 92 -13.85 13.26 1.30
C GLN A 92 -12.45 13.89 1.46
N LYS A 93 -12.31 14.87 2.38
CA LYS A 93 -11.01 15.48 2.67
C LYS A 93 -10.04 14.45 3.24
N GLN A 94 -10.48 13.64 4.19
CA GLN A 94 -9.67 12.56 4.78
C GLN A 94 -9.22 11.52 3.74
N GLN A 95 -10.05 11.20 2.74
CA GLN A 95 -9.65 10.30 1.64
C GLN A 95 -8.53 10.92 0.78
N LEU A 96 -8.62 12.21 0.48
CA LEU A 96 -7.60 12.94 -0.30
C LEU A 96 -6.29 13.05 0.48
N ASP A 97 -6.36 13.38 1.77
CA ASP A 97 -5.21 13.46 2.66
C ASP A 97 -4.53 12.09 2.79
N PHE A 98 -5.32 11.01 2.94
CA PHE A 98 -4.83 9.63 2.96
C PHE A 98 -4.12 9.25 1.66
N SER A 99 -4.73 9.57 0.50
CA SER A 99 -4.13 9.30 -0.81
C SER A 99 -2.79 10.01 -0.97
N SER A 100 -2.72 11.29 -0.57
CA SER A 100 -1.50 12.10 -0.60
C SER A 100 -0.41 11.53 0.29
N LEU A 101 -0.77 11.10 1.51
CA LEU A 101 0.15 10.42 2.43
C LEU A 101 0.68 9.10 1.85
N ARG A 102 -0.19 8.31 1.21
CA ARG A 102 0.20 7.06 0.54
C ARG A 102 1.18 7.32 -0.61
N VAL A 103 0.95 8.34 -1.42
CA VAL A 103 1.87 8.74 -2.50
C VAL A 103 3.22 9.16 -1.92
N ASN A 104 3.23 9.99 -0.88
CA ASN A 104 4.47 10.41 -0.21
C ASN A 104 5.23 9.20 0.35
N TYR A 105 4.55 8.27 1.03
CA TYR A 105 5.16 7.04 1.52
C TYR A 105 5.80 6.22 0.38
N LEU A 106 5.10 6.04 -0.74
CA LEU A 106 5.63 5.30 -1.89
C LEU A 106 6.85 5.99 -2.52
N TYR A 107 6.83 7.32 -2.60
CA TYR A 107 7.96 8.12 -3.06
C TYR A 107 9.18 7.94 -2.13
N GLN A 108 8.99 8.11 -0.83
CA GLN A 108 10.06 7.92 0.17
C GLN A 108 10.61 6.48 0.15
N LEU A 109 9.73 5.50 -0.05
CA LEU A 109 10.13 4.11 -0.16
C LEU A 109 11.01 3.84 -1.40
N ALA A 110 10.73 4.52 -2.51
CA ALA A 110 11.51 4.43 -3.74
C ALA A 110 12.89 5.10 -3.64
N LEU A 111 13.01 6.17 -2.85
CA LEU A 111 14.32 6.82 -2.59
C LEU A 111 15.25 5.96 -1.73
N ASN A 112 14.70 5.03 -0.95
CA ASN A 112 15.43 4.24 0.05
C ASN A 112 15.80 2.81 -0.44
N THR A 113 16.09 2.59 -1.73
CA THR A 113 16.25 1.24 -2.34
C THR A 113 17.62 0.56 -2.19
N GLY A 114 18.45 0.94 -1.21
CA GLY A 114 19.75 0.30 -0.98
C GLY A 114 19.64 -1.17 -0.50
N VAL A 115 20.62 -2.02 -0.87
CA VAL A 115 20.62 -3.49 -0.59
C VAL A 115 20.45 -3.85 0.90
N ARG A 116 20.99 -3.04 1.84
CA ARG A 116 20.78 -3.24 3.29
C ARG A 116 19.58 -2.49 3.86
N ALA A 117 19.18 -1.37 3.23
CA ALA A 117 17.90 -0.71 3.54
C ALA A 117 16.73 -1.66 3.27
N HIS A 118 16.86 -2.55 2.28
CA HIS A 118 15.86 -3.58 1.97
C HIS A 118 15.41 -4.44 3.18
N TYR A 119 16.33 -4.80 4.09
CA TYR A 119 16.00 -5.62 5.26
C TYR A 119 15.27 -4.84 6.35
N SER A 120 15.74 -3.62 6.67
CA SER A 120 15.08 -2.75 7.65
C SER A 120 13.73 -2.21 7.15
N LEU A 121 13.60 -1.97 5.84
CA LEU A 121 12.36 -1.56 5.19
C LEU A 121 11.31 -2.68 5.13
N ARG A 122 11.73 -3.95 5.11
CA ARG A 122 10.81 -5.09 5.05
C ARG A 122 9.83 -5.07 6.22
N LYS A 123 10.29 -4.78 7.45
CA LYS A 123 9.42 -4.68 8.64
C LYS A 123 8.29 -3.67 8.44
N TYR A 124 8.58 -2.49 7.93
CA TYR A 124 7.59 -1.43 7.69
C TYR A 124 6.63 -1.79 6.56
N LYS A 125 7.12 -2.43 5.50
CA LYS A 125 6.27 -2.95 4.41
C LYS A 125 5.31 -4.03 4.92
N ASP A 126 5.81 -4.98 5.70
CA ASP A 126 5.03 -6.10 6.22
C ASP A 126 3.97 -5.62 7.23
N ALA A 127 4.33 -4.68 8.11
CA ALA A 127 3.39 -4.07 9.06
C ALA A 127 2.27 -3.32 8.33
N LEU A 128 2.60 -2.52 7.31
CA LEU A 128 1.61 -1.81 6.51
C LEU A 128 0.71 -2.78 5.72
N LYS A 129 1.29 -3.85 5.16
CA LYS A 129 0.54 -4.89 4.46
C LYS A 129 -0.44 -5.62 5.39
N ALA A 130 -0.02 -5.89 6.63
CA ALA A 130 -0.90 -6.46 7.65
C ALA A 130 -2.07 -5.52 7.99
N ALA A 131 -1.80 -4.22 8.18
CA ALA A 131 -2.84 -3.22 8.43
C ALA A 131 -3.82 -3.10 7.25
N GLN A 132 -3.31 -3.09 6.01
CA GLN A 132 -4.12 -3.08 4.79
C GLN A 132 -4.99 -4.35 4.68
N SER A 133 -4.44 -5.52 4.99
CA SER A 133 -5.19 -6.78 4.99
C SER A 133 -6.29 -6.78 6.05
N ASN A 134 -6.01 -6.28 7.25
CA ASN A 134 -7.00 -6.14 8.31
C ASN A 134 -8.12 -5.17 7.89
N TYR A 135 -7.76 -4.00 7.36
CA TYR A 135 -8.72 -3.02 6.85
C TYR A 135 -9.66 -3.64 5.80
N LEU A 136 -9.10 -4.35 4.81
CA LEU A 136 -9.89 -5.01 3.76
C LEU A 136 -10.80 -6.10 4.34
N SER A 137 -10.29 -6.89 5.30
CA SER A 137 -11.09 -7.92 5.96
C SER A 137 -12.27 -7.33 6.74
N VAL A 138 -12.07 -6.22 7.44
CA VAL A 138 -13.16 -5.55 8.20
C VAL A 138 -14.16 -4.90 7.24
N ARG A 139 -13.68 -4.31 6.14
CA ARG A 139 -14.51 -3.66 5.11
C ARG A 139 -14.99 -4.60 4.00
N GLN A 140 -14.85 -5.92 4.18
CA GLN A 140 -15.09 -6.92 3.13
C GLN A 140 -16.47 -6.75 2.47
N ALA A 141 -17.54 -6.59 3.27
CA ALA A 141 -18.89 -6.40 2.75
C ALA A 141 -19.02 -5.15 1.85
N THR A 142 -18.39 -4.04 2.22
CA THR A 142 -18.40 -2.80 1.42
C THR A 142 -17.57 -2.97 0.15
N VAL A 143 -16.45 -3.69 0.22
CA VAL A 143 -15.62 -4.01 -0.94
C VAL A 143 -16.36 -4.94 -1.90
N ASP A 144 -17.07 -5.94 -1.40
CA ASP A 144 -17.87 -6.86 -2.22
C ASP A 144 -19.04 -6.16 -2.90
N GLN A 145 -19.67 -5.20 -2.21
CA GLN A 145 -20.68 -4.33 -2.82
C GLN A 145 -20.09 -3.53 -3.98
N LEU A 146 -18.93 -2.89 -3.79
CA LEU A 146 -18.26 -2.15 -4.85
C LEU A 146 -17.88 -3.06 -6.03
N LEU A 147 -17.34 -4.24 -5.74
CA LEU A 147 -16.97 -5.23 -6.74
C LEU A 147 -18.19 -5.71 -7.54
N SER A 148 -19.32 -5.94 -6.88
CA SER A 148 -20.57 -6.32 -7.53
C SER A 148 -21.08 -5.23 -8.48
N VAL A 149 -21.03 -3.96 -8.06
CA VAL A 149 -21.37 -2.82 -8.93
C VAL A 149 -20.43 -2.77 -10.12
N PHE A 150 -19.12 -2.92 -9.89
CA PHE A 150 -18.16 -2.90 -10.99
C PHE A 150 -18.34 -4.06 -11.98
N LYS A 151 -18.64 -5.27 -11.51
CA LYS A 151 -18.96 -6.41 -12.39
C LYS A 151 -20.21 -6.16 -13.23
N LYS A 152 -21.24 -5.50 -12.66
CA LYS A 152 -22.44 -5.10 -13.41
C LYS A 152 -22.13 -4.05 -14.47
N MET A 153 -21.30 -3.06 -14.15
CA MET A 153 -20.83 -2.07 -15.14
C MET A 153 -20.02 -2.74 -16.25
N ASP A 154 -19.16 -3.70 -15.90
CA ASP A 154 -18.34 -4.42 -16.88
C ASP A 154 -19.19 -5.18 -17.90
N ALA A 155 -20.25 -5.84 -17.42
CA ALA A 155 -21.20 -6.56 -18.27
C ALA A 155 -22.03 -5.66 -19.21
N LEU A 156 -22.01 -4.33 -19.03
CA LEU A 156 -22.64 -3.39 -19.97
C LEU A 156 -21.73 -3.04 -21.15
N PHE A 157 -20.42 -3.22 -21.04
CA PHE A 157 -19.49 -2.86 -22.13
C PHE A 157 -19.60 -3.73 -23.37
N ASP A 158 -20.11 -4.96 -23.23
CA ASP A 158 -20.30 -5.90 -24.34
C ASP A 158 -21.65 -5.70 -25.06
N LYS A 159 -22.44 -4.69 -24.69
CA LYS A 159 -23.77 -4.43 -25.24
C LYS A 159 -23.76 -3.21 -26.17
N ASP A 160 -24.75 -3.17 -27.06
CA ASP A 160 -25.08 -1.95 -27.80
C ASP A 160 -25.51 -0.84 -26.83
N TRP A 161 -24.98 0.37 -27.04
CA TRP A 161 -25.28 1.53 -26.20
C TRP A 161 -26.64 2.15 -26.53
N SER A 162 -27.70 1.58 -25.97
CA SER A 162 -29.01 2.21 -25.89
C SER A 162 -29.06 3.28 -24.79
N LYS A 163 -30.07 4.16 -24.83
CA LYS A 163 -30.34 5.11 -23.75
C LYS A 163 -30.59 4.42 -22.41
N GLU A 164 -31.26 3.27 -22.43
CA GLU A 164 -31.51 2.45 -21.24
C GLU A 164 -30.21 1.88 -20.65
N ALA A 165 -29.32 1.36 -21.52
CA ALA A 165 -28.01 0.86 -21.08
C ALA A 165 -27.15 1.98 -20.50
N GLN A 166 -27.20 3.18 -21.09
CA GLN A 166 -26.51 4.36 -20.57
C GLN A 166 -27.11 4.86 -19.24
N GLU A 167 -28.42 4.84 -19.07
CA GLU A 167 -29.06 5.19 -17.80
C GLU A 167 -28.66 4.19 -16.71
N ALA A 168 -28.70 2.89 -17.02
CA ALA A 168 -28.26 1.83 -16.11
C ALA A 168 -26.79 2.00 -15.73
N PHE A 169 -25.90 2.29 -16.69
CA PHE A 169 -24.50 2.55 -16.41
C PHE A 169 -24.32 3.76 -15.48
N ASN A 170 -24.99 4.88 -15.74
CA ASN A 170 -24.86 6.10 -14.92
C ASN A 170 -25.39 5.90 -13.50
N GLN A 171 -26.42 5.09 -13.31
CA GLN A 171 -26.90 4.72 -11.98
C GLN A 171 -25.85 3.89 -11.24
N LEU A 172 -25.25 2.91 -11.91
CA LEU A 172 -24.17 2.11 -11.33
C LEU A 172 -22.92 2.94 -11.00
N ASP A 173 -22.55 3.88 -11.87
CA ASP A 173 -21.43 4.81 -11.64
C ASP A 173 -21.68 5.69 -10.40
N TYR A 174 -22.90 6.21 -10.25
CA TYR A 174 -23.32 6.95 -9.06
C TYR A 174 -23.26 6.09 -7.79
N ASP A 175 -23.76 4.85 -7.86
CA ASP A 175 -23.74 3.91 -6.74
C ASP A 175 -22.30 3.53 -6.35
N ALA A 176 -21.43 3.30 -7.34
CA ALA A 176 -20.01 3.03 -7.13
C ALA A 176 -19.33 4.20 -6.42
N GLU A 177 -19.55 5.43 -6.84
CA GLU A 177 -19.00 6.62 -6.18
C GLU A 177 -19.49 6.76 -4.73
N LYS A 178 -20.77 6.47 -4.47
CA LYS A 178 -21.31 6.48 -3.10
C LYS A 178 -20.63 5.45 -2.20
N ILE A 179 -20.32 4.27 -2.72
CA ILE A 179 -19.61 3.22 -1.98
C ILE A 179 -18.12 3.58 -1.80
N LYS A 180 -17.46 4.06 -2.87
CA LYS A 180 -16.04 4.47 -2.85
C LYS A 180 -15.74 5.54 -1.82
N ARG A 181 -16.68 6.47 -1.58
CA ARG A 181 -16.56 7.49 -0.52
C ARG A 181 -16.39 6.93 0.90
N LYS A 182 -16.70 5.65 1.12
CA LYS A 182 -16.52 4.97 2.41
C LYS A 182 -15.19 4.24 2.54
N LEU A 183 -14.38 4.23 1.49
CA LEU A 183 -13.19 3.41 1.38
C LEU A 183 -11.95 4.26 1.12
N VAL A 184 -10.84 3.99 1.80
CA VAL A 184 -9.52 4.59 1.48
C VAL A 184 -8.63 3.67 0.65
N HIS A 185 -9.03 2.41 0.52
CA HIS A 185 -8.29 1.37 -0.18
C HIS A 185 -9.24 0.31 -0.74
N PHE A 186 -8.88 -0.25 -1.89
CA PHE A 186 -9.70 -1.21 -2.63
C PHE A 186 -9.01 -2.57 -2.70
N SER A 187 -9.77 -3.62 -3.01
CA SER A 187 -9.17 -4.90 -3.40
C SER A 187 -8.51 -4.79 -4.78
N SER A 188 -7.57 -5.69 -5.07
CA SER A 188 -6.91 -5.74 -6.37
C SER A 188 -7.90 -5.95 -7.53
N GLU A 189 -8.97 -6.71 -7.32
CA GLU A 189 -10.01 -6.89 -8.33
C GLU A 189 -10.77 -5.59 -8.63
N CYS A 190 -11.10 -4.82 -7.59
CA CYS A 190 -11.70 -3.50 -7.76
C CYS A 190 -10.78 -2.54 -8.52
N ASP A 191 -9.48 -2.53 -8.20
CA ASP A 191 -8.49 -1.69 -8.91
C ASP A 191 -8.40 -2.05 -10.39
N VAL A 192 -8.40 -3.35 -10.73
CA VAL A 192 -8.36 -3.84 -12.12
C VAL A 192 -9.59 -3.38 -12.90
N LEU A 193 -10.78 -3.57 -12.34
CA LEU A 193 -12.03 -3.17 -13.00
C LEU A 193 -12.13 -1.65 -13.13
N GLN A 194 -11.76 -0.90 -12.10
CA GLN A 194 -11.74 0.56 -12.16
C GLN A 194 -10.80 1.06 -13.26
N LYS A 195 -9.61 0.47 -13.39
CA LYS A 195 -8.67 0.79 -14.47
C LYS A 195 -9.25 0.47 -15.85
N LYS A 196 -9.86 -0.70 -16.02
CA LYS A 196 -10.52 -1.10 -17.28
C LYS A 196 -11.61 -0.09 -17.67
N MET A 197 -12.46 0.32 -16.71
CA MET A 197 -13.51 1.32 -16.93
C MET A 197 -12.93 2.66 -17.36
N PHE A 198 -11.91 3.14 -16.65
CA PHE A 198 -11.23 4.39 -17.00
C PHE A 198 -10.69 4.36 -18.42
N GLU A 199 -10.02 3.28 -18.83
CA GLU A 199 -9.50 3.12 -20.18
C GLU A 199 -10.60 3.16 -21.26
N ILE A 200 -11.75 2.51 -21.01
CA ILE A 200 -12.89 2.50 -21.95
C ILE A 200 -13.49 3.91 -22.08
N VAL A 201 -13.75 4.58 -20.95
CA VAL A 201 -14.33 5.92 -20.92
C VAL A 201 -13.40 6.94 -21.56
N SER A 202 -12.08 6.89 -21.29
CA SER A 202 -11.10 7.80 -21.89
C SER A 202 -10.97 7.61 -23.41
N ARG A 203 -11.10 6.37 -23.92
CA ARG A 203 -11.11 6.14 -25.37
C ARG A 203 -12.37 6.74 -26.01
N ALA A 204 -13.52 6.66 -25.36
CA ALA A 204 -14.75 7.24 -25.85
C ALA A 204 -14.69 8.78 -25.93
N SER A 205 -14.12 9.44 -24.91
CA SER A 205 -14.04 10.91 -24.87
C SER A 205 -13.12 11.53 -25.92
N THR A 206 -12.07 10.82 -26.35
CA THR A 206 -11.14 11.29 -27.41
C THR A 206 -11.72 11.26 -28.82
N ARG A 207 -12.82 10.53 -29.06
CA ARG A 207 -13.31 10.27 -30.43
C ARG A 207 -14.16 11.40 -31.01
N THR A 208 -14.76 12.28 -30.19
CA THR A 208 -15.58 13.38 -30.69
C THR A 208 -15.75 14.44 -29.61
N ASN A 209 -15.67 15.73 -29.96
CA ASN A 209 -16.03 16.82 -29.05
C ASN A 209 -17.57 16.91 -28.92
N ILE A 210 -18.17 15.87 -28.32
CA ILE A 210 -19.62 15.73 -28.15
C ILE A 210 -20.21 16.94 -27.45
N GLN A 211 -19.52 17.45 -26.44
CA GLN A 211 -19.98 18.61 -25.70
C GLN A 211 -20.25 19.78 -26.65
N THR A 212 -19.30 20.08 -27.54
CA THR A 212 -19.49 21.15 -28.54
C THR A 212 -20.63 20.83 -29.50
N VAL A 213 -20.81 19.58 -29.92
CA VAL A 213 -21.94 19.17 -30.78
C VAL A 213 -23.27 19.38 -30.07
N LEU A 214 -23.39 18.95 -28.81
CA LEU A 214 -24.59 19.10 -27.99
C LEU A 214 -24.90 20.57 -27.70
N GLU A 215 -23.91 21.38 -27.37
CA GLU A 215 -24.09 22.82 -27.12
C GLU A 215 -24.54 23.55 -28.38
N LYS A 216 -23.90 23.26 -29.53
CA LYS A 216 -24.33 23.78 -30.84
C LYS A 216 -25.76 23.36 -31.15
N PHE A 217 -26.11 22.09 -30.95
CA PHE A 217 -27.47 21.59 -31.17
C PHE A 217 -28.48 22.28 -30.26
N ARG A 218 -28.17 22.37 -28.95
CA ARG A 218 -29.00 23.05 -27.94
C ARG A 218 -29.25 24.51 -28.30
N SER A 219 -28.26 25.24 -28.85
CA SER A 219 -28.44 26.62 -29.30
C SER A 219 -29.48 26.76 -30.43
N LYS A 220 -29.64 25.72 -31.27
CA LYS A 220 -30.60 25.72 -32.38
C LYS A 220 -32.03 25.48 -31.93
N LEU A 221 -32.23 24.86 -30.76
CA LEU A 221 -33.57 24.57 -30.21
C LEU A 221 -34.45 25.82 -30.09
N ARG A 222 -33.84 27.00 -29.86
CA ARG A 222 -34.57 28.28 -29.74
C ARG A 222 -35.01 28.89 -31.08
N ARG A 223 -34.49 28.42 -32.22
CA ARG A 223 -34.57 29.16 -33.50
C ARG A 223 -35.15 28.37 -34.67
N ALA A 224 -35.21 27.04 -34.61
CA ALA A 224 -35.56 26.21 -35.76
C ALA A 224 -36.90 25.47 -35.61
N LYS A 225 -37.42 24.97 -36.73
CA LYS A 225 -38.67 24.20 -36.79
C LYS A 225 -38.53 22.87 -36.02
N TYR A 226 -39.41 22.63 -35.06
CA TYR A 226 -39.42 21.46 -34.15
C TYR A 226 -39.16 20.13 -34.88
N TYR A 227 -39.98 19.79 -35.87
CA TYR A 227 -39.92 18.50 -36.56
C TYR A 227 -38.57 18.22 -37.25
N LYS A 228 -37.93 19.25 -37.81
CA LYS A 228 -36.62 19.11 -38.46
C LYS A 228 -35.54 18.83 -37.41
N LEU A 229 -35.59 19.52 -36.27
CA LEU A 229 -34.66 19.30 -35.17
C LEU A 229 -34.86 17.94 -34.52
N LYS A 230 -36.11 17.51 -34.31
CA LYS A 230 -36.42 16.20 -33.73
C LYS A 230 -35.89 15.08 -34.62
N ARG A 231 -36.14 15.16 -35.93
CA ARG A 231 -35.60 14.19 -36.90
C ARG A 231 -34.07 14.15 -36.88
N GLN A 232 -33.41 15.31 -36.87
CA GLN A 232 -31.95 15.38 -36.76
C GLN A 232 -31.46 14.76 -35.44
N TRP A 233 -32.12 15.05 -34.33
CA TRP A 233 -31.78 14.49 -33.03
C TRP A 233 -31.87 12.97 -33.01
N GLU A 234 -32.98 12.43 -33.49
CA GLU A 234 -33.29 11.00 -33.49
C GLU A 234 -32.49 10.19 -34.51
N GLN A 235 -32.28 10.73 -35.72
CA GLN A 235 -31.70 10.00 -36.84
C GLN A 235 -30.20 10.25 -37.05
N GLU A 236 -29.70 11.44 -36.69
CA GLU A 236 -28.30 11.83 -36.97
C GLU A 236 -27.46 11.96 -35.70
N LEU A 237 -28.09 12.16 -34.53
CA LEU A 237 -27.42 12.42 -33.27
C LEU A 237 -27.77 11.35 -32.23
N PHE A 238 -27.98 11.76 -30.98
CA PHE A 238 -28.02 10.89 -29.80
C PHE A 238 -29.45 10.58 -29.33
N GLY A 239 -30.46 10.85 -30.17
CA GLY A 239 -31.87 10.78 -29.80
C GLY A 239 -32.42 9.36 -29.66
N ILE A 240 -31.86 8.38 -30.35
CA ILE A 240 -32.31 6.97 -30.26
C ILE A 240 -31.18 6.06 -29.73
N LYS A 241 -30.00 6.11 -30.36
CA LYS A 241 -28.85 5.29 -30.00
C LYS A 241 -27.65 6.15 -29.65
N LEU A 242 -26.81 5.63 -28.77
CA LEU A 242 -25.50 6.20 -28.50
C LEU A 242 -24.46 5.36 -29.24
N PRO A 243 -23.55 5.97 -30.01
CA PRO A 243 -22.49 5.22 -30.68
C PRO A 243 -21.45 4.66 -29.70
N TYR A 244 -21.44 5.16 -28.46
CA TYR A 244 -20.52 4.75 -27.39
C TYR A 244 -20.98 5.32 -26.04
N LEU A 245 -20.41 4.80 -24.95
CA LEU A 245 -20.62 5.30 -23.59
C LEU A 245 -20.21 6.77 -23.45
N VAL A 246 -21.06 7.57 -22.80
CA VAL A 246 -20.75 8.96 -22.45
C VAL A 246 -20.64 9.16 -20.93
N THR A 247 -19.93 10.20 -20.52
CA THR A 247 -19.83 10.58 -19.10
C THR A 247 -21.17 11.12 -18.58
N GLN A 248 -21.33 11.12 -17.25
CA GLN A 248 -22.56 11.56 -16.61
C GLN A 248 -22.96 13.00 -16.99
N ASP A 249 -22.01 13.92 -17.12
CA ASP A 249 -22.30 15.31 -17.49
C ASP A 249 -22.79 15.44 -18.93
N ILE A 250 -22.19 14.70 -19.86
CA ILE A 250 -22.66 14.62 -21.25
C ILE A 250 -24.05 13.99 -21.31
N TRP A 251 -24.29 12.95 -20.52
CA TRP A 251 -25.59 12.31 -20.43
C TRP A 251 -26.68 13.26 -19.93
N ARG A 252 -26.40 14.10 -18.91
CA ARG A 252 -27.35 15.14 -18.47
C ARG A 252 -27.69 16.13 -19.56
N LEU A 253 -26.72 16.52 -20.40
CA LEU A 253 -26.99 17.39 -21.55
C LEU A 253 -27.92 16.73 -22.57
N ILE A 254 -27.73 15.44 -22.85
CA ILE A 254 -28.60 14.65 -23.72
C ILE A 254 -30.01 14.61 -23.14
N LYS A 255 -30.17 14.25 -21.85
CA LYS A 255 -31.48 14.22 -21.18
C LYS A 255 -32.19 15.57 -21.19
N ASN A 256 -31.46 16.68 -21.06
CA ASN A 256 -32.04 18.03 -21.14
C ASN A 256 -32.60 18.35 -22.53
N ILE A 257 -31.96 17.84 -23.60
CA ILE A 257 -32.45 18.01 -24.97
C ILE A 257 -33.69 17.15 -25.19
N ASP A 258 -33.67 15.89 -24.72
CA ASP A 258 -34.84 15.00 -24.76
C ASP A 258 -36.05 15.63 -24.06
N PHE A 259 -35.86 16.11 -22.83
CA PHE A 259 -36.90 16.79 -22.07
C PHE A 259 -37.45 18.02 -22.80
N TRP A 260 -36.61 18.78 -23.50
CA TRP A 260 -37.08 19.91 -24.30
C TRP A 260 -38.03 19.46 -25.41
N PHE A 261 -37.72 18.36 -26.10
CA PHE A 261 -38.60 17.82 -27.14
C PHE A 261 -39.93 17.30 -26.58
N GLU A 262 -39.91 16.67 -25.39
CA GLU A 262 -41.10 16.20 -24.69
C GLU A 262 -41.99 17.36 -24.22
N ALA A 263 -41.39 18.40 -23.62
CA ALA A 263 -42.11 19.55 -23.09
C ALA A 263 -42.74 20.45 -24.17
N ASN A 264 -42.10 20.56 -25.35
CA ASN A 264 -42.56 21.44 -26.44
C ASN A 264 -43.46 20.72 -27.45
N HIS A 265 -43.70 19.42 -27.28
CA HIS A 265 -44.70 18.66 -28.03
C HIS A 265 -45.09 17.43 -27.19
N PRO A 266 -45.89 17.60 -26.12
CA PRO A 266 -46.43 16.46 -25.42
C PRO A 266 -47.16 15.61 -26.45
N ILE A 267 -46.84 14.32 -26.48
CA ILE A 267 -47.62 13.35 -27.24
C ILE A 267 -49.06 13.54 -26.75
N ALA A 268 -49.94 14.03 -27.62
CA ALA A 268 -51.37 13.98 -27.35
C ALA A 268 -51.67 12.48 -27.19
N GLY A 269 -51.89 12.06 -25.95
CA GLY A 269 -52.36 10.71 -25.63
C GLY A 269 -53.72 10.47 -26.26
#